data_AF-A0A6M3XY54-F1
#
_entry.id   AF-A0A6M3XY54-F1
#
_cell.length_a   1.000
_cell.length_b   1.000
_cell.length_c   1.000
_cell.angle_alpha   90.00
_cell.angle_beta   90.00
_cell.angle_gamma   90.00
#
_symmetry.space_group_name_H-M   'P 1'
#
loop_
_entity.id
_entity.type
_entity.pdbx_description
1 polymer ?
#
loop_
_entity_poly.entity_id
_entity_poly.type
_entity_poly.pdbx_seq_one_letter_code
_entity_poly.pdbx_strand_id
1 'polypeptide(L)'
;MAAISALITELRTDLNDDLVSGVATRFSDTQYLNLFKKAIRRANRIVQRNGIQFAKTKEAINTSATLNYASLPATFDVWHGLYRDDTHKEIPKKTEKEWETIFSASALATCLLDQANSLIYFNGTPGAVVALTLWFYPTI
;
A
#
# COMPACT_ATOMS: atom_id res chain seq x y z
N MET A 1 14.63 -11.46 -15.77
CA MET A 1 13.87 -11.31 -17.03
C MET A 1 12.76 -12.38 -17.24
N ALA A 2 12.46 -13.24 -16.26
CA ALA A 2 11.50 -14.35 -16.38
C ALA A 2 10.02 -14.02 -16.10
N ALA A 3 9.67 -12.76 -15.84
CA ALA A 3 8.33 -12.39 -15.33
C ALA A 3 7.29 -12.02 -16.41
N ILE A 4 7.72 -11.82 -17.67
CA ILE A 4 6.83 -11.44 -18.78
C ILE A 4 6.37 -12.68 -19.55
N SER A 5 7.25 -13.66 -19.79
CA SER A 5 6.86 -14.88 -20.50
C SER A 5 5.84 -15.70 -19.70
N ALA A 6 6.01 -15.82 -18.38
CA ALA A 6 5.05 -16.50 -17.51
C ALA A 6 3.65 -15.84 -17.54
N LEU A 7 3.59 -14.51 -17.61
CA LEU A 7 2.33 -13.75 -17.74
C LEU A 7 1.68 -13.96 -19.12
N ILE A 8 2.49 -13.95 -20.19
CA ILE A 8 2.00 -14.22 -21.54
C ILE A 8 1.49 -15.66 -21.62
N THR A 9 2.15 -16.60 -20.96
CA THR A 9 1.69 -17.99 -20.88
C THR A 9 0.39 -18.11 -20.08
N GLU A 10 0.29 -17.47 -18.90
CA GLU A 10 -0.93 -17.45 -18.08
C GLU A 10 -2.11 -16.82 -18.85
N LEU A 11 -1.89 -15.67 -19.49
CA LEU A 11 -2.89 -15.02 -20.33
C LEU A 11 -3.28 -15.90 -21.51
N ARG A 12 -2.32 -16.58 -22.16
CA ARG A 12 -2.63 -17.51 -23.25
C ARG A 12 -3.41 -18.72 -22.77
N THR A 13 -3.13 -19.28 -21.59
CA THR A 13 -3.93 -20.36 -21.02
C THR A 13 -5.33 -19.89 -20.67
N ASP A 14 -5.49 -18.73 -20.02
CA ASP A 14 -6.81 -18.14 -19.72
C ASP A 14 -7.61 -17.83 -20.99
N LEU A 15 -6.94 -17.40 -22.06
CA LEU A 15 -7.57 -17.12 -23.35
C LEU A 15 -7.89 -18.41 -24.13
N ASN A 16 -7.07 -19.46 -24.01
CA ASN A 16 -7.22 -20.69 -24.77
C ASN A 16 -8.21 -21.67 -24.13
N ASP A 17 -8.27 -21.80 -22.80
CA ASP A 17 -9.13 -22.81 -22.14
C ASP A 17 -10.63 -22.56 -22.39
N ASP A 18 -11.06 -21.31 -22.57
CA ASP A 18 -12.47 -20.99 -22.85
C ASP A 18 -12.81 -21.01 -24.35
N LEU A 19 -11.83 -20.75 -25.24
CA LEU A 19 -11.97 -20.89 -26.70
C LEU A 19 -12.06 -22.37 -27.13
N VAL A 20 -11.52 -23.30 -26.33
CA VAL A 20 -11.56 -24.75 -26.58
C VAL A 20 -12.97 -25.35 -26.41
N SER A 21 -13.90 -24.66 -25.73
CA SER A 21 -15.31 -25.06 -25.66
C SER A 21 -16.09 -24.89 -26.98
N GLY A 22 -15.49 -24.28 -28.01
CA GLY A 22 -16.05 -24.25 -29.37
C GLY A 22 -17.33 -23.43 -29.57
N VAL A 23 -17.81 -22.71 -28.55
CA VAL A 23 -19.11 -22.00 -28.61
C VAL A 23 -18.98 -20.47 -28.54
N ALA A 24 -17.88 -19.91 -28.02
CA ALA A 24 -17.76 -18.46 -27.81
C ALA A 24 -16.76 -17.80 -28.78
N THR A 25 -17.26 -17.11 -29.81
CA THR A 25 -16.46 -16.23 -30.70
C THR A 25 -16.23 -14.84 -30.09
N ARG A 26 -16.72 -14.59 -28.87
CA ARG A 26 -16.67 -13.32 -28.15
C ARG A 26 -16.39 -13.59 -26.68
N PHE A 27 -15.53 -12.79 -26.05
CA PHE A 27 -15.45 -12.81 -24.59
C PHE A 27 -16.75 -12.26 -24.00
N SER A 28 -17.21 -12.88 -22.94
CA SER A 28 -18.24 -12.34 -22.06
C SER A 28 -17.73 -11.09 -21.33
N ASP A 29 -18.65 -10.21 -20.95
CA ASP A 29 -18.32 -9.01 -20.17
C ASP A 29 -17.57 -9.35 -18.88
N THR A 30 -17.93 -10.46 -18.23
CA THR A 30 -17.24 -10.96 -17.03
C THR A 30 -15.77 -11.31 -17.30
N GLN A 31 -15.47 -11.94 -18.43
CA GLN A 31 -14.10 -12.27 -18.83
C GLN A 31 -13.29 -11.00 -19.10
N TYR A 32 -13.87 -10.04 -19.84
CA TYR A 32 -13.22 -8.75 -20.06
C TYR A 32 -12.93 -8.02 -18.74
N LEU A 33 -13.90 -7.96 -17.83
CA LEU A 33 -13.72 -7.34 -16.52
C LEU A 33 -12.60 -8.02 -15.71
N ASN A 34 -12.50 -9.35 -15.74
CA ASN A 34 -11.44 -10.07 -15.05
C ASN A 34 -10.06 -9.80 -15.66
N LEU A 35 -9.97 -9.73 -16.99
CA LEU A 35 -8.76 -9.33 -17.70
C LEU A 35 -8.32 -7.91 -17.31
N PHE A 36 -9.25 -6.95 -17.32
CA PHE A 36 -8.95 -5.56 -16.91
C PHE A 36 -8.52 -5.48 -15.45
N LYS A 37 -9.17 -6.21 -14.53
CA LYS A 37 -8.74 -6.30 -13.12
C LYS A 37 -7.33 -6.88 -12.97
N LYS A 38 -6.94 -7.87 -13.78
CA LYS A 38 -5.57 -8.41 -13.78
C LYS A 38 -4.58 -7.37 -14.32
N ALA A 39 -4.93 -6.68 -15.40
CA ALA A 39 -4.09 -5.63 -16.00
C ALA A 39 -3.86 -4.46 -15.04
N ILE A 40 -4.90 -3.96 -14.37
CA ILE A 40 -4.82 -2.89 -13.35
C ILE A 40 -3.91 -3.30 -12.20
N ARG A 41 -4.11 -4.49 -11.63
CA ARG A 41 -3.23 -5.02 -10.55
C ARG A 41 -1.77 -5.10 -10.98
N ARG A 42 -1.50 -5.46 -12.23
CA ARG A 42 -0.13 -5.50 -12.76
C ARG A 42 0.45 -4.11 -12.95
N ALA A 43 -0.33 -3.17 -13.50
CA ALA A 43 0.08 -1.78 -13.63
C ALA A 43 0.46 -1.19 -12.27
N ASN A 44 -0.35 -1.40 -11.23
CA ASN A 44 -0.03 -1.00 -9.86
C ASN A 44 1.30 -1.54 -9.37
N ARG A 45 1.54 -2.85 -9.52
CA ARG A 45 2.81 -3.46 -9.13
C ARG A 45 4.01 -2.87 -9.87
N ILE A 46 3.86 -2.54 -11.16
CA ILE A 46 4.93 -1.92 -11.96
C ILE A 46 5.24 -0.53 -11.43
N VAL A 47 4.20 0.27 -11.21
CA VAL A 47 4.31 1.62 -10.67
C VAL A 47 4.98 1.62 -9.30
N GLN A 48 4.51 0.76 -8.38
CA GLN A 48 5.05 0.61 -7.03
C GLN A 48 6.53 0.20 -7.07
N ARG A 49 6.86 -0.81 -7.88
CA ARG A 49 8.24 -1.31 -8.01
C ARG A 49 9.19 -0.27 -8.58
N ASN A 50 8.74 0.52 -9.54
CA ASN A 50 9.57 1.51 -10.22
C ASN A 50 9.55 2.88 -9.52
N GLY A 51 8.82 3.03 -8.41
CA GLY A 51 8.83 4.27 -7.65
C GLY A 51 8.14 5.46 -8.35
N ILE A 52 7.17 5.20 -9.23
CA ILE A 52 6.63 6.24 -10.13
C ILE A 52 5.84 7.29 -9.35
N GLN A 53 6.26 8.56 -9.48
CA GLN A 53 5.78 9.66 -8.63
C GLN A 53 4.30 9.99 -8.78
N PHE A 54 3.74 9.97 -10.01
CA PHE A 54 2.35 10.40 -10.24
C PHE A 54 1.31 9.48 -9.59
N ALA A 55 1.70 8.25 -9.25
CA ALA A 55 0.80 7.28 -8.63
C ALA A 55 0.90 7.26 -7.11
N LYS A 56 1.81 8.05 -6.54
CA LYS A 56 1.82 8.28 -5.09
C LYS A 56 0.65 9.17 -4.74
N THR A 57 -0.04 8.79 -3.69
CA THR A 57 -1.09 9.61 -3.08
C THR A 57 -0.61 10.05 -1.71
N LYS A 58 -1.15 11.17 -1.23
CA LYS A 58 -0.93 11.65 0.12
C LYS A 58 -2.25 11.81 0.84
N GLU A 59 -2.26 11.53 2.13
CA GLU A 59 -3.43 11.70 2.98
C GLU A 59 -3.04 12.29 4.34
N ALA A 60 -3.90 13.14 4.86
CA ALA A 60 -3.72 13.74 6.17
C ALA A 60 -4.19 12.76 7.25
N ILE A 61 -3.31 12.45 8.19
CA ILE A 61 -3.57 11.60 9.34
C ILE A 61 -3.41 12.45 10.59
N ASN A 62 -4.46 12.51 11.41
CA ASN A 62 -4.40 13.21 12.68
C ASN A 62 -4.13 12.22 13.81
N THR A 63 -3.12 12.49 14.64
CA THR A 63 -2.89 11.71 15.86
C THR A 63 -3.88 12.12 16.95
N SER A 64 -4.11 11.24 17.90
CA SER A 64 -4.82 11.60 19.14
C SER A 64 -3.82 11.99 20.23
N ALA A 65 -4.24 12.87 21.14
CA ALA A 65 -3.47 13.18 22.35
C ALA A 65 -3.57 12.07 23.43
N THR A 66 -4.44 11.08 23.20
CA THR A 66 -4.70 9.98 24.16
C THR A 66 -4.33 8.61 23.62
N LEU A 67 -4.05 8.50 22.32
CA LEU A 67 -3.73 7.23 21.66
C LEU A 67 -2.34 7.32 21.04
N ASN A 68 -1.61 6.21 21.14
CA ASN A 68 -0.30 6.03 20.53
C ASN A 68 -0.40 5.42 19.12
N TYR A 69 -1.57 5.48 18.47
CA TYR A 69 -1.75 4.97 17.13
C TYR A 69 -2.64 5.89 16.29
N ALA A 70 -2.56 5.72 14.98
CA ALA A 70 -3.46 6.32 14.01
C ALA A 70 -3.88 5.30 12.96
N SER A 71 -5.10 5.44 12.43
CA SER A 71 -5.61 4.53 11.41
C SER A 71 -4.99 4.80 10.04
N LEU A 72 -4.73 3.73 9.29
CA LEU A 72 -4.36 3.81 7.89
C LEU A 72 -5.60 4.11 7.02
N PRO A 73 -5.40 4.80 5.89
CA PRO A 73 -6.43 4.93 4.87
C PRO A 73 -6.91 3.59 4.34
N ALA A 74 -8.20 3.49 3.98
CA ALA A 74 -8.76 2.27 3.39
C ALA A 74 -8.12 1.90 2.05
N THR A 75 -7.60 2.89 1.33
CA THR A 75 -6.90 2.69 0.05
C THR A 75 -5.41 2.44 0.24
N PHE A 76 -4.88 2.29 1.45
CA PHE A 76 -3.45 2.09 1.67
C PHE A 76 -2.97 0.73 1.13
N ASP A 77 -1.87 0.72 0.36
CA ASP A 77 -1.20 -0.52 -0.10
C ASP A 77 0.28 -0.53 0.33
N VAL A 78 1.08 0.38 -0.24
CA VAL A 78 2.54 0.38 -0.05
C VAL A 78 2.99 1.68 0.60
N TRP A 79 3.68 1.54 1.74
CA TRP A 79 4.31 2.65 2.45
C TRP A 79 5.33 3.38 1.58
N HIS A 80 5.26 4.72 1.56
CA HIS A 80 6.33 5.54 1.01
C HIS A 80 7.05 6.36 2.08
N GLY A 81 6.30 7.08 2.93
CA GLY A 81 6.87 7.88 4.01
C GLY A 81 5.78 8.58 4.82
N LEU A 82 6.07 8.88 6.08
CA LEU A 82 5.16 9.60 6.97
C LEU A 82 5.88 10.84 7.49
N TYR A 83 5.24 11.99 7.36
CA TYR A 83 5.85 13.28 7.66
C TYR A 83 5.02 13.99 8.70
N ARG A 84 5.68 14.70 9.61
CA ARG A 84 4.98 15.63 10.49
C ARG A 84 4.79 16.95 9.78
N ASP A 85 3.59 17.51 9.84
CA ASP A 85 3.30 18.78 9.17
C ASP A 85 3.92 19.98 9.91
N ASP A 86 4.17 19.84 11.22
CA ASP A 86 4.72 20.91 12.07
C ASP A 86 6.23 21.13 11.88
N THR A 87 6.97 20.05 11.66
CA THR A 87 8.44 20.05 11.58
C THR A 87 8.94 19.71 10.18
N HIS A 88 8.05 19.28 9.28
CA HIS A 88 8.36 18.78 7.95
C HIS A 88 9.42 17.66 7.93
N LYS A 89 9.55 16.93 9.04
CA LYS A 89 10.48 15.80 9.17
C LYS A 89 9.75 14.49 8.97
N GLU A 90 10.44 13.58 8.29
CA GLU A 90 9.99 12.20 8.15
C GLU A 90 10.09 11.47 9.49
N ILE A 91 9.04 10.74 9.86
CA ILE A 91 9.03 9.81 10.98
C ILE A 91 9.57 8.48 10.45
N PRO A 92 10.73 8.00 10.94
CA PRO A 92 11.31 6.75 10.47
C PRO A 92 10.45 5.55 10.86
N LYS A 93 10.10 4.74 9.86
CA LYS A 93 9.49 3.43 10.05
C LYS A 93 10.52 2.45 10.63
N LYS A 94 10.12 1.71 11.66
CA LYS A 94 10.91 0.63 12.27
C LYS A 94 10.33 -0.73 11.94
N THR A 95 11.20 -1.73 11.93
CA THR A 95 10.77 -3.14 11.87
C THR A 95 10.29 -3.60 13.24
N GLU A 96 9.54 -4.70 13.32
CA GLU A 96 9.06 -5.27 14.58
C GLU A 96 10.22 -5.58 15.54
N LYS A 97 11.30 -6.17 15.01
CA LYS A 97 12.51 -6.46 15.80
C LYS A 97 13.15 -5.19 16.38
N GLU A 98 13.28 -4.15 15.56
CA GLU A 98 13.80 -2.86 16.04
C GLU A 98 12.86 -2.22 17.06
N TRP A 99 11.54 -2.35 16.85
CA TRP A 99 10.52 -1.80 17.72
C TRP A 99 10.61 -2.36 19.14
N GLU A 100 10.76 -3.69 19.27
CA GLU A 100 10.91 -4.36 20.56
C GLU A 100 12.17 -3.94 21.33
N THR A 101 13.22 -3.51 20.64
CA THR A 101 14.46 -3.06 21.28
C THR A 101 14.41 -1.62 21.82
N ILE A 102 13.39 -0.84 21.47
CA ILE A 102 13.26 0.55 21.90
C ILE A 102 12.62 0.61 23.28
N PHE A 103 13.44 0.77 24.31
CA PHE A 103 12.99 0.88 25.71
C PHE A 103 12.31 2.22 26.04
N SER A 104 12.73 3.31 25.40
CA SER A 104 12.07 4.61 25.53
C SER A 104 12.36 5.46 24.31
N ALA A 105 11.33 6.11 23.77
CA ALA A 105 11.45 7.08 22.68
C ALA A 105 10.55 8.27 22.95
N SER A 106 10.84 9.37 22.26
CA SER A 106 9.97 10.54 22.23
C SER A 106 8.71 10.21 21.42
N ALA A 107 7.57 10.79 21.81
CA ALA A 107 6.35 10.68 21.00
C ALA A 107 6.61 11.11 19.55
N LEU A 108 6.10 10.33 18.59
CA LEU A 108 6.28 10.54 17.15
C LEU A 108 7.75 10.51 16.67
N ALA A 109 8.69 9.94 17.42
CA ALA A 109 10.08 9.79 16.98
C ALA A 109 10.27 8.62 16.01
N THR A 110 9.47 7.56 16.16
CA THR A 110 9.48 6.37 15.30
C THR A 110 8.05 5.87 15.13
N CYS A 111 7.81 5.14 14.04
CA CYS A 111 6.53 4.46 13.82
C CYS A 111 6.71 2.98 13.45
N LEU A 112 5.74 2.16 13.84
CA LEU A 112 5.59 0.78 13.41
C LEU A 112 4.31 0.67 12.58
N LEU A 113 4.39 -0.03 11.45
CA LEU A 113 3.25 -0.27 10.58
C LEU A 113 2.65 -1.63 10.92
N ASP A 114 1.42 -1.63 11.42
CA ASP A 114 0.62 -2.84 11.58
C ASP A 114 -0.38 -2.94 10.43
N GLN A 115 0.01 -3.68 9.40
CA GLN A 115 -0.83 -3.88 8.21
C GLN A 115 -2.05 -4.76 8.50
N ALA A 116 -1.98 -5.67 9.49
CA ALA A 116 -3.07 -6.59 9.79
C ALA A 116 -4.27 -5.85 10.39
N ASN A 117 -4.00 -4.87 11.25
CA ASN A 117 -5.03 -4.06 11.91
C ASN A 117 -5.28 -2.70 11.24
N SER A 118 -4.57 -2.40 10.15
CA SER A 118 -4.62 -1.11 9.46
C SER A 118 -4.28 0.08 10.36
N LEU A 119 -3.23 -0.06 11.19
CA LEU A 119 -2.80 0.94 12.16
C LEU A 119 -1.33 1.32 11.98
N ILE A 120 -1.02 2.59 12.31
CA ILE A 120 0.34 3.09 12.52
C ILE A 120 0.52 3.31 14.01
N TYR A 121 1.44 2.57 14.62
CA TYR A 121 1.80 2.75 16.03
C TYR A 121 2.97 3.71 16.18
N PHE A 122 2.95 4.47 17.27
CA PHE A 122 3.97 5.42 17.68
C PHE A 122 4.55 5.02 19.04
N ASN A 123 5.86 5.21 19.20
CA ASN A 123 6.57 4.87 20.43
C ASN A 123 6.43 6.04 21.44
N GLY A 124 5.18 6.24 21.89
CA GLY A 124 4.77 7.31 22.80
C GLY A 124 3.51 8.02 22.32
N THR A 125 2.66 8.43 23.27
CA THR A 125 1.43 9.19 23.00
C THR A 125 1.77 10.67 22.84
N PRO A 126 1.37 11.33 21.74
CA PRO A 126 1.52 12.77 21.58
C PRO A 126 0.81 13.53 22.69
N GLY A 127 1.39 14.61 23.22
CA GLY A 127 0.73 15.46 24.22
C GLY A 127 -0.38 16.34 23.66
N ALA A 128 -0.49 16.42 22.33
CA ALA A 128 -1.50 17.19 21.59
C ALA A 128 -1.79 16.49 20.26
N VAL A 129 -2.90 16.85 19.62
CA VAL A 129 -3.20 16.41 18.25
C VAL A 129 -2.15 16.99 17.30
N VAL A 130 -1.48 16.12 16.54
CA VAL A 130 -0.49 16.50 15.53
C VAL A 130 -0.98 16.01 14.18
N ALA A 131 -0.97 16.91 13.19
CA ALA A 131 -1.26 16.58 11.81
C ALA A 131 -0.02 15.94 11.16
N LEU A 132 -0.24 14.81 10.50
CA LEU A 132 0.77 14.07 9.76
C LEU A 132 0.33 13.93 8.31
N THR A 133 1.28 13.94 7.39
CA THR A 133 1.05 13.60 5.98
C THR A 133 1.65 12.23 5.69
N LEU A 134 0.79 11.24 5.38
CA LEU A 134 1.22 9.93 4.89
C LEU A 134 1.30 9.95 3.37
N TRP A 135 2.46 9.59 2.83
CA TRP A 135 2.64 9.26 1.43
C TRP A 135 2.64 7.75 1.25
N PHE A 136 1.87 7.28 0.28
CA PHE A 136 1.71 5.86 -0.01
C PHE A 136 1.31 5.63 -1.47
N TYR A 137 1.44 4.38 -1.91
CA TYR A 137 0.76 3.94 -3.14
C TYR A 137 -0.59 3.34 -2.77
N PRO A 138 -1.67 3.77 -3.41
CA PRO A 138 -2.99 3.25 -3.10
C PRO A 138 -3.25 1.89 -3.76
N THR A 139 -4.18 1.12 -3.20
CA THR A 139 -4.85 0.02 -3.87
C THR A 139 -5.85 0.58 -4.90
N ILE A 140 -5.83 0.04 -6.13
CA ILE A 140 -6.85 0.29 -7.17
C ILE A 140 -7.75 -0.94 -7.27
#